data_AF-A0A517SM73-F1
#
_entry.id   AF-A0A517SM73-F1
#
_cell.length_a   1.000
_cell.length_b   1.000
_cell.length_c   1.000
_cell.angle_alpha   90.00
_cell.angle_beta   90.00
_cell.angle_gamma   90.00
#
_symmetry.space_group_name_H-M   'P 1'
#
loop_
_entity.id
_entity.type
_entity.pdbx_description
1 polymer ?
#
loop_
_entity_poly.entity_id
_entity_poly.type
_entity_poly.pdbx_seq_one_letter_code
_entity_poly.pdbx_strand_id
1 'polypeptide(L)'
;MSPGASHLDTVRVPAKIIVLRSVDEPTAETLISEISQFANSQNPVKQSDLAANRPLQVEIEKLSMTTFCPDGVGRWYYERAAGSYHTMLAREGNTPATLRRLRTVVVPPSRKVTKTDLAKAIQAWSGKPDVVSLGGQKNFDRFMAEVNDGQDACLPSAADYKAMIAKVILLKRTTALLRPLIKDSHSFVATYLVSLMGTHLATGLALDRVWQQQDISSALRDQILAWGPEVNLVMRNSVNGRQMSEWAKRPECWTIVKSELYSPCRNGIPELK
;
A
#
# COMPACT_ATOMS: atom_id res chain seq x y z
N MET A 1 -15.09 23.21 29.02
CA MET A 1 -15.93 22.62 27.95
C MET A 1 -15.53 21.16 27.82
N SER A 2 -16.42 20.24 28.20
CA SER A 2 -16.15 18.80 28.18
C SER A 2 -16.06 18.28 26.74
N PRO A 3 -15.27 17.23 26.45
CA PRO A 3 -15.10 16.69 25.10
C PRO A 3 -16.43 16.16 24.57
N GLY A 4 -16.72 16.47 23.30
CA GLY A 4 -18.00 16.16 22.65
C GLY A 4 -18.37 14.69 22.77
N ALA A 5 -19.47 14.41 23.46
CA ALA A 5 -20.12 13.12 23.42
C ALA A 5 -20.62 12.87 21.98
N SER A 6 -20.15 11.80 21.37
CA SER A 6 -20.60 11.38 20.05
C SER A 6 -22.07 10.97 20.13
N HIS A 7 -22.98 11.83 19.68
CA HIS A 7 -24.41 11.53 19.61
C HIS A 7 -24.67 10.44 18.55
N LEU A 8 -25.15 9.27 18.99
CA LEU A 8 -25.42 8.11 18.14
C LEU A 8 -26.88 8.06 17.63
N ASP A 9 -27.68 9.09 17.91
CA ASP A 9 -29.14 9.13 17.67
C ASP A 9 -29.51 8.97 16.18
N THR A 10 -28.58 9.32 15.28
CA THR A 10 -28.71 9.20 13.82
C THR A 10 -28.04 7.96 13.25
N VAL A 11 -27.28 7.21 14.07
CA VAL A 11 -26.63 5.97 13.64
C VAL A 11 -27.69 4.89 13.50
N ARG A 12 -27.73 4.26 12.33
CA ARG A 12 -28.57 3.09 12.06
C ARG A 12 -27.65 1.89 11.88
N VAL A 13 -27.78 0.90 12.76
CA VAL A 13 -27.06 -0.37 12.65
C VAL A 13 -28.01 -1.38 12.00
N PRO A 14 -27.72 -1.89 10.80
CA PRO A 14 -28.50 -2.97 10.23
C PRO A 14 -28.30 -4.22 11.10
N ALA A 15 -29.38 -4.70 11.72
CA ALA A 15 -29.38 -5.93 12.50
C ALA A 15 -30.14 -7.03 11.73
N LYS A 16 -29.56 -8.22 11.68
CA LYS A 16 -30.24 -9.42 11.20
C LYS A 16 -30.57 -10.30 12.40
N ILE A 17 -31.86 -10.40 12.73
CA ILE A 17 -32.35 -11.27 13.79
C ILE A 17 -32.77 -12.59 13.14
N ILE A 18 -32.20 -13.70 13.61
CA ILE A 18 -32.56 -15.04 13.17
C ILE A 18 -33.28 -15.71 14.34
N VAL A 19 -34.55 -16.08 14.14
CA VAL A 19 -35.35 -16.79 15.14
C VAL A 19 -35.38 -18.26 14.75
N LEU A 20 -34.85 -19.12 15.62
CA LEU A 20 -34.88 -20.57 15.43
C LEU A 20 -36.25 -21.09 15.90
N ARG A 21 -37.04 -21.64 14.99
CA ARG A 21 -38.33 -22.28 15.32
C ARG A 21 -38.08 -23.78 15.45
N SER A 22 -38.36 -24.32 16.65
CA SER A 22 -38.31 -25.75 16.97
C SER A 22 -37.01 -26.46 16.56
N VAL A 23 -35.95 -26.21 17.32
CA VAL A 23 -34.67 -26.92 17.24
C VAL A 23 -34.38 -27.46 18.63
N ASP A 24 -34.01 -28.74 18.75
CA ASP A 24 -33.53 -29.31 20.01
C ASP A 24 -32.25 -28.60 20.46
N GLU A 25 -32.08 -28.45 21.78
CA GLU A 25 -31.01 -27.65 22.40
C GLU A 25 -29.59 -27.94 21.85
N PRO A 26 -29.19 -29.20 21.57
CA PRO A 26 -27.87 -29.51 21.01
C PRO A 26 -27.67 -29.00 19.58
N THR A 27 -28.73 -29.06 18.76
CA THR A 27 -28.70 -28.61 17.36
C THR A 27 -28.70 -27.07 17.30
N ALA A 28 -29.36 -26.41 18.25
CA ALA A 28 -29.32 -24.96 18.38
C ALA A 28 -27.92 -24.45 18.75
N GLU A 29 -27.24 -25.10 19.72
CA GLU A 29 -25.86 -24.75 20.09
C GLU A 29 -24.88 -24.95 18.93
N THR A 30 -25.01 -26.06 18.20
CA THR A 30 -24.19 -26.34 17.01
C THR A 30 -24.37 -25.25 15.95
N LEU A 31 -25.61 -24.87 15.65
CA LEU A 31 -25.92 -23.83 14.67
C LEU A 31 -25.39 -22.45 15.11
N ILE A 32 -25.49 -22.11 16.41
CA ILE A 32 -24.93 -20.86 16.96
C ILE A 32 -23.40 -20.83 16.82
N SER A 33 -22.74 -21.95 17.11
CA SER A 33 -21.29 -22.14 16.94
C SER A 33 -20.89 -21.97 15.47
N GLU A 34 -21.60 -22.64 14.56
CA GLU A 34 -21.38 -22.53 13.11
C GLU A 34 -21.64 -21.11 12.60
N ILE A 35 -22.73 -20.45 12.98
CA ILE A 35 -22.99 -19.05 12.61
C ILE A 35 -21.85 -18.14 13.08
N SER A 36 -21.34 -18.35 14.30
CA SER A 36 -20.21 -17.59 14.84
C SER A 36 -18.91 -17.88 14.08
N GLN A 37 -18.64 -19.14 13.75
CA GLN A 37 -17.49 -19.57 12.96
C GLN A 37 -17.56 -19.03 11.52
N PHE A 38 -18.74 -19.07 10.89
CA PHE A 38 -18.97 -18.62 9.53
C PHE A 38 -19.00 -17.09 9.42
N ALA A 39 -19.56 -16.37 10.40
CA ALA A 39 -19.53 -14.91 10.41
C ALA A 39 -18.08 -14.38 10.56
N ASN A 40 -17.27 -15.00 11.42
CA ASN A 40 -15.86 -14.64 11.60
C ASN A 40 -14.99 -15.05 10.40
N SER A 41 -15.33 -16.12 9.69
CA SER A 41 -14.64 -16.49 8.45
C SER A 41 -15.08 -15.65 7.23
N GLN A 42 -16.29 -15.08 7.24
CA GLN A 42 -16.80 -14.20 6.19
C GLN A 42 -16.16 -12.81 6.22
N ASN A 43 -15.89 -12.24 7.39
CA ASN A 43 -15.14 -10.99 7.55
C ASN A 43 -14.02 -11.15 8.60
N PRO A 44 -12.93 -11.87 8.28
CA PRO A 44 -11.81 -12.00 9.20
C PRO A 44 -11.27 -10.61 9.55
N VAL A 45 -11.33 -10.24 10.83
CA VAL A 45 -10.76 -8.98 11.30
C VAL A 45 -9.26 -9.03 11.10
N LYS A 46 -8.73 -8.17 10.23
CA LYS A 46 -7.30 -8.13 9.97
C LYS A 46 -6.63 -7.23 10.98
N GLN A 47 -5.36 -7.49 11.27
CA GLN A 47 -4.54 -6.58 12.09
C GLN A 47 -4.49 -5.17 11.49
N SER A 48 -4.59 -5.06 10.17
CA SER A 48 -4.70 -3.77 9.50
C SER A 48 -6.00 -3.05 9.86
N ASP A 49 -7.11 -3.73 10.10
CA ASP A 49 -8.37 -3.13 10.54
C ASP A 49 -8.23 -2.59 11.97
N LEU A 50 -7.62 -3.36 12.87
CA LEU A 50 -7.38 -2.96 14.27
C LEU A 50 -6.47 -1.73 14.38
N ALA A 51 -5.47 -1.62 13.50
CA ALA A 51 -4.55 -0.50 13.49
C ALA A 51 -5.15 0.80 12.90
N ALA A 52 -6.38 0.79 12.37
CA ALA A 52 -6.96 1.93 11.65
C ALA A 52 -7.00 3.24 12.45
N ASN A 53 -7.15 3.17 13.77
CA ASN A 53 -7.28 4.35 14.61
C ASN A 53 -5.98 4.79 15.28
N ARG A 54 -4.83 4.17 14.94
CA ARG A 54 -3.53 4.58 15.47
C ARG A 54 -3.17 6.00 14.96
N PRO A 55 -2.50 6.84 15.78
CA PRO A 55 -2.26 8.26 15.46
C PRO A 55 -1.63 8.50 14.09
N LEU A 56 -0.60 7.71 13.74
CA LEU A 56 0.05 7.77 12.43
C LEU A 56 -0.96 7.63 11.27
N GLN A 57 -1.88 6.69 11.39
CA GLN A 57 -2.85 6.38 10.34
C GLN A 57 -3.83 7.53 10.14
N VAL A 58 -4.28 8.13 11.23
CA VAL A 58 -5.19 9.29 11.23
C VAL A 58 -4.50 10.51 10.62
N GLU A 59 -3.25 10.78 10.97
CA GLU A 59 -2.54 11.93 10.40
C GLU A 59 -2.30 11.75 8.89
N ILE A 60 -1.95 10.56 8.41
CA ILE A 60 -1.80 10.30 6.97
C ILE A 60 -3.13 10.52 6.23
N GLU A 61 -4.27 10.10 6.80
CA GLU A 61 -5.59 10.37 6.21
C GLU A 61 -5.83 11.89 6.12
N LYS A 62 -5.59 12.63 7.21
CA LYS A 62 -5.72 14.10 7.23
C LYS A 62 -4.84 14.77 6.18
N LEU A 63 -3.57 14.38 6.07
CA LEU A 63 -2.64 14.89 5.05
C LEU A 63 -3.10 14.57 3.63
N SER A 64 -3.68 13.38 3.41
CA SER A 64 -4.25 13.00 2.10
C SER A 64 -5.43 13.87 1.68
N MET A 65 -6.17 14.39 2.67
CA MET A 65 -7.32 15.27 2.42
C MET A 65 -6.90 16.71 2.14
N THR A 66 -5.77 17.17 2.69
CA THR A 66 -5.30 18.56 2.61
C THR A 66 -4.16 18.79 1.63
N THR A 67 -3.48 17.75 1.17
CA THR A 67 -2.34 17.85 0.25
C THR A 67 -2.79 17.65 -1.20
N PHE A 68 -2.88 18.75 -1.94
CA PHE A 68 -3.18 18.73 -3.37
C PHE A 68 -1.94 18.32 -4.20
N CYS A 69 -2.19 17.59 -5.28
CA CYS A 69 -1.24 17.38 -6.36
C CYS A 69 -0.85 18.72 -7.01
N PRO A 70 0.26 18.76 -7.77
CA PRO A 70 0.73 19.99 -8.43
C PRO A 70 -0.27 20.64 -9.40
N ASP A 71 -1.26 19.87 -9.87
CA ASP A 71 -2.39 20.36 -10.68
C ASP A 71 -3.37 21.27 -9.90
N GLY A 72 -3.22 21.37 -8.57
CA GLY A 72 -4.07 22.18 -7.69
C GLY A 72 -5.49 21.63 -7.47
N VAL A 73 -5.81 20.46 -8.02
CA VAL A 73 -7.18 19.89 -8.00
C VAL A 73 -7.17 18.44 -7.51
N GLY A 74 -6.26 17.64 -8.04
CA GLY A 74 -6.10 16.25 -7.71
C GLY A 74 -5.52 16.05 -6.32
N ARG A 75 -5.79 14.89 -5.73
CA ARG A 75 -5.18 14.44 -4.49
C ARG A 75 -5.06 12.92 -4.48
N TRP A 76 -4.15 12.41 -3.65
CA TRP A 76 -4.09 10.99 -3.34
C TRP A 76 -5.05 10.69 -2.19
N TYR A 77 -5.82 9.62 -2.32
CA TYR A 77 -6.75 9.20 -1.27
C TYR A 77 -6.14 8.07 -0.45
N TYR A 78 -5.98 8.30 0.86
CA TYR A 78 -5.54 7.27 1.79
C TYR A 78 -6.72 6.49 2.36
N GLU A 79 -6.87 5.24 1.91
CA GLU A 79 -7.90 4.33 2.39
C GLU A 79 -7.48 3.73 3.74
N ARG A 80 -7.74 4.49 4.81
CA ARG A 80 -7.44 4.09 6.20
C ARG A 80 -8.37 2.99 6.69
N ALA A 81 -9.68 3.10 6.44
CA ALA A 81 -10.64 2.03 6.69
C ALA A 81 -11.05 1.38 5.36
N ALA A 82 -11.17 0.05 5.33
CA ALA A 82 -11.58 -0.68 4.14
C ALA A 82 -12.93 -0.15 3.62
N GLY A 83 -13.00 0.17 2.33
CA GLY A 83 -14.21 0.70 1.71
C GLY A 83 -14.46 2.20 1.89
N SER A 84 -13.65 2.90 2.70
CA SER A 84 -13.81 4.34 2.93
C SER A 84 -13.72 5.18 1.65
N TYR A 85 -12.96 4.73 0.65
CA TYR A 85 -12.92 5.40 -0.65
C TYR A 85 -14.29 5.37 -1.35
N HIS A 86 -15.00 4.24 -1.29
CA HIS A 86 -16.34 4.13 -1.86
C HIS A 86 -17.35 4.98 -1.08
N THR A 87 -17.25 4.98 0.26
CA THR A 87 -18.05 5.86 1.11
C THR A 87 -17.83 7.33 0.79
N MET A 88 -16.58 7.75 0.59
CA MET A 88 -16.25 9.12 0.18
C MET A 88 -16.87 9.45 -1.19
N LEU A 89 -16.75 8.55 -2.17
CA LEU A 89 -17.37 8.74 -3.49
C LEU A 89 -18.89 8.85 -3.42
N ALA A 90 -19.55 8.05 -2.57
CA ALA A 90 -21.00 8.09 -2.40
C ALA A 90 -21.45 9.38 -1.71
N ARG A 91 -20.69 9.85 -0.71
CA ARG A 91 -20.97 11.07 0.05
C ARG A 91 -20.75 12.35 -0.74
N GLU A 92 -19.66 12.41 -1.51
CA GLU A 92 -19.24 13.61 -2.25
C GLU A 92 -19.79 13.60 -3.70
N GLY A 93 -20.08 12.42 -4.25
CA GLY A 93 -20.57 12.21 -5.61
C GLY A 93 -22.09 12.20 -5.73
N ASN A 94 -22.78 13.19 -5.14
CA ASN A 94 -24.25 13.27 -5.08
C ASN A 94 -24.93 13.44 -6.45
N THR A 95 -24.17 13.70 -7.52
CA THR A 95 -24.65 13.77 -8.90
C THR A 95 -23.74 12.98 -9.83
N PRO A 96 -24.23 12.49 -10.99
CA PRO A 96 -23.39 11.81 -11.97
C PRO A 96 -22.19 12.64 -12.44
N ALA A 97 -22.36 13.96 -12.58
CA ALA A 97 -21.30 14.87 -12.99
C ALA A 97 -20.20 15.00 -11.91
N THR A 98 -20.60 15.17 -10.65
CA THR A 98 -19.66 15.25 -9.52
C THR A 98 -18.93 13.93 -9.31
N LEU A 99 -19.64 12.80 -9.38
CA LEU A 99 -19.04 11.47 -9.26
C LEU A 99 -18.03 11.20 -10.38
N ARG A 100 -18.34 11.58 -11.62
CA ARG A 100 -17.41 11.49 -12.75
C ARG A 100 -16.16 12.32 -12.48
N ARG A 101 -16.32 13.59 -12.07
CA ARG A 101 -15.20 14.48 -11.73
C ARG A 101 -14.33 13.91 -10.60
N LEU A 102 -14.92 13.31 -9.57
CA LEU A 102 -14.17 12.65 -8.49
C LEU A 102 -13.32 11.50 -9.03
N ARG A 103 -13.92 10.62 -9.85
CA ARG A 103 -13.26 9.42 -10.37
C ARG A 103 -12.24 9.67 -11.47
N THR A 104 -12.25 10.83 -12.13
CA THR A 104 -11.33 11.12 -13.24
C THR A 104 -10.32 12.22 -12.94
N VAL A 105 -10.66 13.22 -12.12
CA VAL A 105 -9.81 14.40 -11.89
C VAL A 105 -9.34 14.48 -10.44
N VAL A 106 -10.25 14.39 -9.47
CA VAL A 106 -9.93 14.72 -8.07
C VAL A 106 -9.20 13.56 -7.39
N VAL A 107 -9.80 12.37 -7.38
CA VAL A 107 -9.31 11.18 -6.68
C VAL A 107 -9.56 9.93 -7.54
N PRO A 108 -8.93 9.83 -8.72
CA PRO A 108 -9.09 8.65 -9.56
C PRO A 108 -8.61 7.38 -8.82
N PRO A 109 -9.13 6.18 -9.18
CA PRO A 109 -8.72 4.92 -8.55
C PRO A 109 -7.20 4.68 -8.57
N SER A 110 -6.49 5.20 -9.58
CA SER A 110 -5.03 5.14 -9.67
C SER A 110 -4.31 5.89 -8.54
N ARG A 111 -4.93 6.94 -8.00
CA ARG A 111 -4.45 7.74 -6.85
C ARG A 111 -5.04 7.28 -5.51
N LYS A 112 -5.71 6.13 -5.47
CA LYS A 112 -6.07 5.44 -4.22
C LYS A 112 -4.87 4.65 -3.70
N VAL A 113 -4.61 4.72 -2.40
CA VAL A 113 -3.60 3.92 -1.71
C VAL A 113 -4.17 3.40 -0.39
N THR A 114 -4.08 2.09 -0.17
CA THR A 114 -4.48 1.47 1.11
C THR A 114 -3.32 1.54 2.11
N LYS A 115 -3.60 1.38 3.41
CA LYS A 115 -2.55 1.29 4.44
C LYS A 115 -1.51 0.22 4.13
N THR A 116 -1.97 -0.93 3.66
CA THR A 116 -1.08 -2.04 3.30
C THR A 116 -0.23 -1.73 2.07
N ASP A 117 -0.77 -1.03 1.07
CA ASP A 117 -0.01 -0.62 -0.11
C ASP A 117 1.03 0.46 0.22
N LEU A 118 0.66 1.41 1.09
CA LEU A 118 1.59 2.41 1.60
C LEU A 118 2.75 1.76 2.35
N ALA A 119 2.44 0.82 3.26
CA ALA A 119 3.46 0.06 3.98
C ALA A 119 4.37 -0.72 3.02
N LYS A 120 3.84 -1.33 1.95
CA LYS A 120 4.67 -2.02 0.95
C LYS A 120 5.64 -1.06 0.26
N ALA A 121 5.17 0.12 -0.17
CA ALA A 121 6.01 1.10 -0.83
C ALA A 121 7.12 1.63 0.08
N ILE A 122 6.80 1.90 1.35
CA ILE A 122 7.77 2.36 2.35
C ILE A 122 8.81 1.26 2.65
N GLN A 123 8.36 0.03 2.91
CA GLN A 123 9.24 -1.10 3.22
C GLN A 123 10.12 -1.50 2.03
N ALA A 124 9.57 -1.51 0.80
CA ALA A 124 10.36 -1.71 -0.41
C ALA A 124 11.45 -0.64 -0.53
N TRP A 125 11.10 0.65 -0.46
CA TRP A 125 12.10 1.72 -0.50
C TRP A 125 13.14 1.63 0.62
N SER A 126 12.79 1.03 1.76
CA SER A 126 13.70 0.85 2.91
C SER A 126 14.59 -0.39 2.79
N GLY A 127 14.65 -1.02 1.62
CA GLY A 127 15.53 -2.17 1.38
C GLY A 127 15.05 -3.46 2.04
N LYS A 128 13.72 -3.66 2.15
CA LYS A 128 13.10 -4.84 2.78
C LYS A 128 12.16 -5.59 1.82
N PRO A 129 12.65 -6.03 0.64
CA PRO A 129 11.79 -6.67 -0.36
C PRO A 129 11.29 -8.06 0.06
N ASP A 130 12.05 -8.78 0.89
CA ASP A 130 11.68 -10.07 1.44
C ASP A 130 10.45 -9.97 2.36
N VAL A 131 10.42 -8.91 3.18
CA VAL A 131 9.29 -8.57 4.06
C VAL A 131 8.04 -8.23 3.25
N VAL A 132 8.19 -7.41 2.20
CA VAL A 132 7.07 -7.03 1.31
C VAL A 132 6.50 -8.25 0.59
N SER A 133 7.36 -9.20 0.21
CA SER A 133 7.00 -10.43 -0.51
C SER A 133 6.20 -11.44 0.34
N LEU A 134 6.13 -11.26 1.66
CA LEU A 134 5.25 -12.04 2.54
C LEU A 134 3.76 -11.75 2.33
N GLY A 135 3.44 -10.65 1.63
CA GLY A 135 2.09 -10.21 1.35
C GLY A 135 1.66 -9.02 2.20
N GLY A 136 0.56 -8.37 1.79
CA GLY A 136 0.16 -7.06 2.33
C GLY A 136 -0.08 -7.02 3.83
N GLN A 137 -0.74 -8.04 4.40
CA GLN A 137 -1.04 -8.07 5.83
C GLN A 137 0.23 -8.29 6.66
N LYS A 138 1.00 -9.34 6.38
CA LYS A 138 2.24 -9.65 7.11
C LYS A 138 3.27 -8.53 7.02
N ASN A 139 3.39 -7.90 5.84
CA ASN A 139 4.24 -6.72 5.66
C ASN A 139 3.75 -5.54 6.52
N PHE A 140 2.45 -5.28 6.53
CA PHE A 140 1.86 -4.21 7.34
C PHE A 140 2.08 -4.45 8.84
N ASP A 141 1.93 -5.70 9.31
CA ASP A 141 2.15 -6.05 10.70
C ASP A 141 3.60 -5.78 11.12
N ARG A 142 4.56 -6.17 10.28
CA ARG A 142 5.99 -5.87 10.50
C ARG A 142 6.29 -4.36 10.46
N PHE A 143 5.67 -3.63 9.52
CA PHE A 143 5.79 -2.17 9.46
C PHE A 143 5.28 -1.52 10.74
N MET A 144 4.12 -1.93 11.25
CA MET A 144 3.54 -1.37 12.48
C MET A 144 4.30 -1.76 13.75
N ALA A 145 5.11 -2.82 13.72
CA ALA A 145 6.01 -3.19 14.81
C ALA A 145 7.26 -2.29 14.86
N GLU A 146 7.65 -1.70 13.72
CA GLU A 146 8.80 -0.78 13.61
C GLU A 146 8.41 0.68 13.81
N VAL A 147 7.15 1.03 13.54
CA VAL A 147 6.61 2.38 13.72
C VAL A 147 6.43 2.66 15.22
N ASN A 148 7.08 3.73 15.69
CA ASN A 148 6.69 4.37 16.93
C ASN A 148 5.50 5.31 16.66
N ASP A 149 4.34 5.01 17.22
CA ASP A 149 3.15 5.87 17.18
C ASP A 149 2.51 6.08 18.57
N GLY A 150 3.35 5.99 19.61
CA GLY A 150 3.00 6.38 20.96
C GLY A 150 2.73 7.88 21.11
N GLN A 151 2.47 8.33 22.34
CA GLN A 151 2.10 9.73 22.62
C GLN A 151 3.17 10.74 22.20
N ASP A 152 4.45 10.35 22.21
CA ASP A 152 5.59 11.19 21.81
C ASP A 152 6.01 11.01 20.34
N ALA A 153 5.21 10.28 19.55
CA ALA A 153 5.55 10.03 18.15
C ALA A 153 5.50 11.32 17.32
N CYS A 154 6.59 11.58 16.58
CA CYS A 154 6.60 12.62 15.58
C CYS A 154 5.68 12.20 14.42
N LEU A 155 4.52 12.85 14.33
CA LEU A 155 3.57 12.61 13.25
C LEU A 155 4.12 13.18 11.93
N PRO A 156 3.81 12.55 10.79
CA PRO A 156 4.35 12.96 9.50
C PRO A 156 3.92 14.38 9.13
N SER A 157 4.82 15.11 8.48
CA SER A 157 4.53 16.40 7.85
C SER A 157 3.95 16.23 6.44
N ALA A 158 3.53 17.33 5.82
CA ALA A 158 3.16 17.34 4.40
C ALA A 158 4.33 16.94 3.48
N ALA A 159 5.58 17.25 3.86
CA ALA A 159 6.75 16.82 3.10
C ALA A 159 6.95 15.30 3.18
N ASP A 160 6.78 14.73 4.38
CA ASP A 160 6.85 13.28 4.59
C ASP A 160 5.77 12.56 3.79
N TYR A 161 4.54 13.06 3.81
CA TYR A 161 3.44 12.51 3.02
C TYR A 161 3.75 12.50 1.53
N LYS A 162 4.26 13.60 0.98
CA LYS A 162 4.67 13.68 -0.44
C LYS A 162 5.75 12.66 -0.77
N ALA A 163 6.75 12.49 0.11
CA ALA A 163 7.80 11.48 -0.05
C ALA A 163 7.25 10.06 0.04
N MET A 164 6.28 9.79 0.92
CA MET A 164 5.60 8.48 0.99
C MET A 164 4.85 8.18 -0.31
N ILE A 165 4.11 9.15 -0.85
CA ILE A 165 3.39 8.97 -2.12
C ILE A 165 4.35 8.83 -3.31
N ALA A 166 5.48 9.53 -3.33
CA ALA A 166 6.51 9.34 -4.35
C ALA A 166 7.01 7.88 -4.40
N LYS A 167 7.22 7.24 -3.24
CA LYS A 167 7.55 5.81 -3.15
C LYS A 167 6.43 4.91 -3.68
N VAL A 168 5.17 5.28 -3.43
CA VAL A 168 4.00 4.58 -3.98
C VAL A 168 3.96 4.69 -5.51
N ILE A 169 4.23 5.88 -6.06
CA ILE A 169 4.31 6.10 -7.51
C ILE A 169 5.41 5.23 -8.10
N LEU A 170 6.61 5.25 -7.53
CA LEU A 170 7.74 4.41 -7.97
C LEU A 170 7.35 2.93 -8.02
N LEU A 171 6.80 2.39 -6.92
CA LEU A 171 6.42 0.97 -6.87
C LEU A 171 5.32 0.64 -7.89
N LYS A 172 4.29 1.48 -8.02
CA LYS A 172 3.20 1.27 -9.00
C LYS A 172 3.72 1.32 -10.43
N ARG A 173 4.58 2.31 -10.78
CA ARG A 173 5.13 2.47 -12.13
C ARG A 173 6.09 1.35 -12.48
N THR A 174 7.02 1.00 -11.59
CA THR A 174 7.93 -0.14 -11.79
C THR A 174 7.14 -1.44 -12.00
N THR A 175 6.13 -1.71 -11.16
CA THR A 175 5.28 -2.91 -11.32
C THR A 175 4.55 -2.92 -12.66
N ALA A 176 4.01 -1.78 -13.10
CA ALA A 176 3.30 -1.68 -14.38
C ALA A 176 4.24 -1.88 -15.58
N LEU A 177 5.46 -1.33 -15.54
CA LEU A 177 6.47 -1.47 -16.59
C LEU A 177 6.97 -2.91 -16.72
N LEU A 178 7.16 -3.61 -15.61
CA LEU A 178 7.70 -4.98 -15.62
C LEU A 178 6.65 -6.05 -15.93
N ARG A 179 5.37 -5.78 -15.69
CA ARG A 179 4.27 -6.72 -15.95
C ARG A 179 4.28 -7.35 -17.36
N PRO A 180 4.41 -6.60 -18.47
CA PRO A 180 4.47 -7.20 -19.80
C PRO A 180 5.78 -7.96 -20.09
N LEU A 181 6.86 -7.68 -19.36
CA LEU A 181 8.18 -8.27 -19.60
C LEU A 181 8.41 -9.56 -18.79
N ILE A 182 7.81 -9.66 -17.62
CA ILE A 182 8.09 -10.72 -16.64
C ILE A 182 6.77 -11.38 -16.23
N LYS A 183 6.53 -12.57 -16.78
CA LYS A 183 5.37 -13.37 -16.44
C LYS A 183 5.46 -13.89 -14.99
N ASP A 184 4.34 -13.88 -14.29
CA ASP A 184 4.10 -14.50 -12.96
C ASP A 184 4.91 -13.95 -11.76
N SER A 185 6.09 -13.34 -11.96
CA SER A 185 6.95 -12.82 -10.90
C SER A 185 7.21 -11.31 -10.92
N HIS A 186 6.62 -10.56 -11.86
CA HIS A 186 6.88 -9.11 -12.01
C HIS A 186 6.69 -8.29 -10.72
N SER A 187 5.74 -8.64 -9.86
CA SER A 187 5.50 -7.93 -8.60
C SER A 187 6.65 -8.08 -7.61
N PHE A 188 7.23 -9.28 -7.51
CA PHE A 188 8.42 -9.54 -6.70
C PHE A 188 9.62 -8.81 -7.28
N VAL A 189 9.86 -8.94 -8.59
CA VAL A 189 10.99 -8.25 -9.25
C VAL A 189 10.88 -6.73 -9.10
N ALA A 190 9.68 -6.16 -9.26
CA ALA A 190 9.46 -4.72 -9.07
C ALA A 190 9.75 -4.28 -7.63
N THR A 191 9.37 -5.09 -6.65
CA THR A 191 9.63 -4.83 -5.23
C THR A 191 11.13 -4.84 -4.94
N TYR A 192 11.86 -5.86 -5.43
CA TYR A 192 13.30 -5.96 -5.30
C TYR A 192 14.03 -4.81 -6.01
N LEU A 193 13.59 -4.44 -7.22
CA LEU A 193 14.15 -3.32 -7.97
C LEU A 193 13.95 -1.97 -7.25
N VAL A 194 12.77 -1.71 -6.70
CA VAL A 194 12.53 -0.51 -5.88
C VAL A 194 13.38 -0.53 -4.62
N SER A 195 13.63 -1.71 -4.05
CA SER A 195 14.51 -1.87 -2.89
C SER A 195 15.97 -1.61 -3.21
N LEU A 196 16.45 -2.02 -4.39
CA LEU A 196 17.77 -1.65 -4.90
C LEU A 196 17.89 -0.14 -5.09
N MET A 197 16.92 0.50 -5.75
CA MET A 197 16.92 1.96 -5.90
C MET A 197 16.94 2.67 -4.54
N GLY A 198 16.13 2.23 -3.57
CA GLY A 198 16.12 2.79 -2.22
C GLY A 198 17.39 2.50 -1.41
N THR A 199 18.17 1.48 -1.77
CA THR A 199 19.42 1.13 -1.07
C THR A 199 20.64 1.81 -1.68
N HIS A 200 20.72 1.84 -3.01
CA HIS A 200 21.89 2.33 -3.75
C HIS A 200 21.73 3.79 -4.19
N LEU A 201 20.50 4.27 -4.40
CA LEU A 201 20.22 5.59 -4.97
C LEU A 201 19.46 6.50 -4.00
N ALA A 202 19.17 6.11 -2.75
CA ALA A 202 18.33 6.92 -1.85
C ALA A 202 18.86 8.33 -1.58
N THR A 203 20.18 8.50 -1.53
CA THR A 203 20.80 9.82 -1.32
C THR A 203 20.79 10.68 -2.59
N GLY A 204 20.76 10.05 -3.77
CA GLY A 204 20.74 10.72 -5.08
C GLY A 204 19.34 10.93 -5.66
N LEU A 205 18.35 10.11 -5.29
CA LEU A 205 17.02 10.12 -5.91
C LEU A 205 16.09 11.16 -5.27
N ALA A 206 15.80 12.20 -6.04
CA ALA A 206 14.92 13.30 -5.72
C ALA A 206 13.44 12.87 -5.73
N LEU A 207 12.94 12.30 -4.62
CA LEU A 207 11.53 11.90 -4.46
C LEU A 207 10.55 13.08 -4.65
N ASP A 208 10.99 14.31 -4.38
CA ASP A 208 10.23 15.52 -4.66
C ASP A 208 9.93 15.67 -6.16
N ARG A 209 10.86 15.30 -7.05
CA ARG A 209 10.62 15.34 -8.52
C ARG A 209 9.54 14.36 -8.94
N VAL A 210 9.57 13.14 -8.40
CA VAL A 210 8.52 12.13 -8.64
C VAL A 210 7.15 12.65 -8.18
N TRP A 211 7.10 13.31 -7.01
CA TRP A 211 5.89 13.96 -6.55
C TRP A 211 5.45 15.10 -7.48
N GLN A 212 6.36 15.98 -7.90
CA GLN A 212 6.00 17.12 -8.77
C GLN A 212 5.51 16.68 -10.15
N GLN A 213 6.04 15.58 -10.69
CA GLN A 213 5.59 15.03 -11.97
C GLN A 213 4.35 14.15 -11.82
N GLN A 214 4.04 13.67 -10.61
CA GLN A 214 3.06 12.61 -10.34
C GLN A 214 3.32 11.36 -11.21
N ASP A 215 4.57 11.18 -11.62
CA ASP A 215 5.07 10.12 -12.48
C ASP A 215 6.60 10.02 -12.35
N ILE A 216 7.19 9.09 -13.11
CA ILE A 216 8.64 9.00 -13.31
C ILE A 216 9.01 9.54 -14.69
N SER A 217 10.22 10.08 -14.81
CA SER A 217 10.78 10.53 -16.09
C SER A 217 10.98 9.36 -17.06
N SER A 218 11.07 9.68 -18.35
CA SER A 218 11.42 8.70 -19.39
C SER A 218 12.78 8.06 -19.14
N ALA A 219 13.75 8.83 -18.67
CA ALA A 219 15.10 8.33 -18.36
C ALA A 219 15.09 7.33 -17.19
N LEU A 220 14.34 7.62 -16.11
CA LEU A 220 14.19 6.67 -15.00
C LEU A 220 13.39 5.44 -15.42
N ARG A 221 12.36 5.60 -16.26
CA ARG A 221 11.63 4.49 -16.88
C ARG A 221 12.58 3.58 -17.66
N ASP A 222 13.46 4.13 -18.49
CA ASP A 222 14.40 3.34 -19.28
C ASP A 222 15.41 2.61 -18.38
N GLN A 223 15.85 3.23 -17.29
CA GLN A 223 16.70 2.57 -16.30
C GLN A 223 15.98 1.37 -15.65
N ILE A 224 14.71 1.55 -15.26
CA ILE A 224 13.88 0.47 -14.71
C ILE A 224 13.73 -0.68 -15.71
N LEU A 225 13.55 -0.36 -17.00
CA LEU A 225 13.42 -1.37 -18.06
C LEU A 225 14.74 -2.11 -18.34
N ALA A 226 15.89 -1.49 -18.07
CA ALA A 226 17.20 -2.15 -18.14
C ALA A 226 17.44 -3.06 -16.93
N TRP A 227 17.22 -2.55 -15.71
CA TRP A 227 17.48 -3.31 -14.48
C TRP A 227 16.45 -4.39 -14.18
N GLY A 228 15.20 -4.25 -14.63
CA GLY A 228 14.14 -5.23 -14.38
C GLY A 228 14.51 -6.66 -14.82
N PRO A 229 14.90 -6.88 -16.08
CA PRO A 229 15.38 -8.17 -16.56
C PRO A 229 16.62 -8.69 -15.83
N GLU A 230 17.58 -7.81 -15.48
CA GLU A 230 18.79 -8.18 -14.74
C GLU A 230 18.44 -8.70 -13.34
N VAL A 231 17.61 -7.98 -12.58
CA VAL A 231 17.15 -8.41 -11.24
C VAL A 231 16.38 -9.73 -11.34
N ASN A 232 15.50 -9.87 -12.34
CA ASN A 232 14.77 -11.12 -12.55
C ASN A 232 15.71 -12.30 -12.85
N LEU A 233 16.77 -12.09 -13.64
CA LEU A 233 17.76 -13.11 -13.94
C LEU A 233 18.51 -13.54 -12.67
N VAL A 234 18.97 -12.60 -11.85
CA VAL A 234 19.62 -12.87 -10.56
C VAL A 234 18.71 -13.70 -9.64
N MET A 235 17.44 -13.29 -9.50
CA MET A 235 16.48 -14.00 -8.67
C MET A 235 16.22 -15.42 -9.20
N ARG A 236 16.15 -15.61 -10.52
CA ARG A 236 15.92 -16.92 -11.15
C ARG A 236 17.11 -17.86 -10.98
N ASN A 237 18.32 -17.35 -11.16
CA ASN A 237 19.54 -18.15 -11.03
C ASN A 237 19.79 -18.58 -9.58
N SER A 238 19.33 -17.79 -8.61
CA SER A 238 19.48 -18.09 -7.18
C SER A 238 18.34 -18.90 -6.56
N VAL A 239 17.27 -19.22 -7.29
CA VAL A 239 16.05 -19.85 -6.75
C VAL A 239 16.28 -21.26 -6.19
N ASN A 240 17.31 -21.96 -6.68
CA ASN A 240 17.76 -23.29 -6.26
C ASN A 240 16.60 -24.30 -6.06
N GLY A 241 15.81 -24.52 -7.11
CA GLY A 241 14.71 -25.50 -7.12
C GLY A 241 13.41 -25.05 -6.42
N ARG A 242 13.36 -23.84 -5.84
CA ARG A 242 12.15 -23.28 -5.22
C ARG A 242 11.27 -22.57 -6.25
N GLN A 243 10.02 -22.29 -5.87
CA GLN A 243 9.20 -21.33 -6.61
C GLN A 243 9.65 -19.90 -6.31
N MET A 244 9.56 -19.02 -7.32
CA MET A 244 9.95 -17.61 -7.19
C MET A 244 9.22 -16.89 -6.04
N SER A 245 7.94 -17.20 -5.83
CA SER A 245 7.13 -16.63 -4.75
C SER A 245 7.62 -17.02 -3.35
N GLU A 246 8.18 -18.22 -3.18
CA GLU A 246 8.78 -18.66 -1.92
C GLU A 246 10.20 -18.12 -1.76
N TRP A 247 10.94 -18.01 -2.85
CA TRP A 247 12.29 -17.46 -2.84
C TRP A 247 12.32 -15.97 -2.53
N ALA A 248 11.39 -15.20 -3.10
CA ALA A 248 11.26 -13.76 -2.85
C ALA A 248 10.94 -13.41 -1.39
N LYS A 249 10.53 -14.37 -0.54
CA LYS A 249 10.25 -14.16 0.90
C LYS A 249 11.49 -14.36 1.77
N ARG A 250 12.61 -14.77 1.19
CA ARG A 250 13.82 -15.17 1.90
C ARG A 250 14.79 -14.00 1.99
N PRO A 251 15.26 -13.63 3.19
CA PRO A 251 16.31 -12.61 3.34
C PRO A 251 17.56 -12.92 2.50
N GLU A 252 17.87 -14.21 2.32
CA GLU A 252 18.98 -14.68 1.49
C GLU A 252 18.87 -14.24 0.02
N CYS A 253 17.64 -14.24 -0.52
CA CYS A 253 17.38 -13.73 -1.87
C CYS A 253 17.73 -12.24 -1.96
N TRP A 254 17.36 -11.46 -0.93
CA TRP A 254 17.71 -10.04 -0.88
C TRP A 254 19.21 -9.81 -0.77
N THR A 255 19.91 -10.56 0.09
CA THR A 255 21.36 -10.47 0.21
C THR A 255 22.05 -10.70 -1.12
N ILE A 256 21.65 -11.74 -1.88
CA ILE A 256 22.20 -12.02 -3.21
C ILE A 256 21.92 -10.87 -4.16
N VAL A 257 20.65 -10.49 -4.34
CA VAL A 257 20.25 -9.41 -5.26
C VAL A 257 20.96 -8.09 -4.93
N LYS A 258 21.10 -7.74 -3.65
CA LYS A 258 21.78 -6.53 -3.21
C LYS A 258 23.30 -6.55 -3.48
N SER A 259 23.92 -7.72 -3.50
CA SER A 259 25.37 -7.88 -3.71
C SER A 259 25.80 -7.94 -5.17
N GLU A 260 24.86 -8.12 -6.10
CA GLU A 260 25.15 -8.22 -7.53
C GLU A 260 25.49 -6.86 -8.15
N LEU A 261 26.23 -6.93 -9.27
CA LEU A 261 26.54 -5.77 -10.09
C LEU A 261 25.52 -5.65 -11.23
N TYR A 262 24.90 -4.49 -11.32
CA TYR A 262 23.94 -4.15 -12.37
C TYR A 262 24.58 -3.24 -13.41
N SER A 263 23.94 -3.12 -14.58
CA SER A 263 24.36 -2.15 -15.59
C SER A 263 24.40 -0.73 -14.99
N PRO A 264 25.33 0.14 -15.41
CA PRO A 264 25.47 1.47 -14.85
C PRO A 264 24.20 2.30 -15.05
N CYS A 265 23.95 3.23 -14.13
CA CYS A 265 22.86 4.19 -14.30
C CYS A 265 23.09 5.02 -15.56
N ARG A 266 22.04 5.18 -16.37
CA ARG A 266 22.06 6.06 -17.53
C ARG A 266 22.34 7.50 -17.09
N ASN A 267 23.15 8.20 -17.88
CA ASN A 267 23.40 9.62 -17.68
C ASN A 267 22.11 10.43 -17.89
N GLY A 268 21.98 11.54 -17.15
CA GLY A 268 20.90 12.50 -17.35
C GLY A 268 19.52 12.07 -16.84
N ILE A 269 19.44 11.11 -15.91
CA ILE A 269 18.19 10.80 -15.20
C ILE A 269 17.85 12.01 -14.30
N PRO A 270 16.77 12.76 -14.56
CA PRO A 270 16.47 13.98 -13.81
C PRO A 270 16.26 13.73 -12.31
N GLU A 271 15.76 12.57 -11.92
CA GLU A 271 15.57 12.24 -10.51
C GLU A 271 16.88 11.98 -9.78
N LEU A 272 17.98 11.68 -10.47
CA LEU A 272 19.28 11.44 -9.84
C LEU A 272 20.10 12.74 -9.82
N LYS A 273 20.57 13.11 -8.63
CA LYS A 273 21.49 14.24 -8.39
C LYS A 273 22.94 13.84 -8.62
#